data_AF-A0A9E5TBD3-F1
#
_entry.id   AF-A0A9E5TBD3-F1
#
_cell.length_a   1.000
_cell.length_b   1.000
_cell.length_c   1.000
_cell.angle_alpha   90.00
_cell.angle_beta   90.00
_cell.angle_gamma   90.00
#
_symmetry.space_group_name_H-M   'P 1'
#
loop_
_entity.id
_entity.type
_entity.pdbx_description
1 polymer ?
#
loop_
_entity_poly.entity_id
_entity_poly.type
_entity_poly.pdbx_seq_one_letter_code
_entity_poly.pdbx_strand_id
1 'polypeptide(L)'
;MMTVRPACLWLVVRVLAVGLVVALPGGCRSGEPLEPRKPVAIIFDTDMGTDVDDAGALAILHVMADQGEAEVLATMSANRNRWCAPALDAINTYYGRADLPIGCSRTGPDPE
;
A
#
# COMPACT_ATOMS: atom_id res chain seq x y z
N MET A 1 -11.05 -63.80 -26.54
CA MET A 1 -11.72 -62.68 -25.84
C MET A 1 -11.27 -62.73 -24.38
N MET A 2 -10.24 -61.97 -24.00
CA MET A 2 -9.62 -62.02 -22.67
C MET A 2 -10.41 -61.11 -21.72
N THR A 3 -11.11 -61.70 -20.75
CA THR A 3 -11.84 -60.94 -19.73
C THR A 3 -10.86 -60.51 -18.63
N VAL A 4 -10.69 -59.20 -18.46
CA VAL A 4 -9.90 -58.64 -17.35
C VAL A 4 -10.61 -58.99 -16.05
N ARG A 5 -9.93 -59.71 -15.15
CA ARG A 5 -10.48 -60.13 -13.86
C ARG A 5 -10.77 -58.89 -12.99
N PRO A 6 -11.91 -58.84 -12.27
CA PRO A 6 -12.33 -57.67 -11.51
C PRO A 6 -11.28 -57.22 -10.47
N ALA A 7 -10.49 -58.13 -9.92
CA ALA A 7 -9.40 -57.80 -9.00
C ALA A 7 -8.29 -56.92 -9.62
N CYS A 8 -7.95 -57.11 -10.91
CA CYS A 8 -6.99 -56.24 -11.60
C CYS A 8 -7.57 -54.84 -11.82
N LEU A 9 -8.86 -54.75 -12.14
CA LEU A 9 -9.55 -53.46 -12.32
C LEU A 9 -9.58 -52.67 -11.01
N TRP A 10 -9.88 -53.34 -9.89
CA TRP A 10 -9.87 -52.73 -8.56
C TRP A 10 -8.48 -52.29 -8.11
N LEU A 11 -7.43 -53.05 -8.45
CA LEU A 11 -6.04 -52.68 -8.16
C LEU A 11 -5.62 -51.44 -8.97
N VAL A 12 -5.93 -51.40 -10.26
CA VAL A 12 -5.61 -50.26 -11.13
C VAL A 12 -6.35 -49.00 -10.68
N VAL A 13 -7.64 -49.11 -10.35
CA VAL A 13 -8.44 -47.99 -9.83
C VAL A 13 -7.87 -47.47 -8.50
N ARG A 14 -7.43 -48.35 -7.59
CA ARG A 14 -6.79 -47.93 -6.32
C ARG A 14 -5.45 -47.23 -6.54
N VAL A 15 -4.61 -47.75 -7.44
CA VAL A 15 -3.31 -47.13 -7.75
C VAL A 15 -3.49 -45.76 -8.40
N LEU A 16 -4.44 -45.62 -9.34
CA LEU A 16 -4.77 -44.34 -9.96
C LEU A 16 -5.37 -43.35 -8.96
N ALA A 17 -6.25 -43.80 -8.05
CA ALA A 17 -6.83 -42.94 -7.02
C ALA A 17 -5.77 -42.44 -6.02
N VAL A 18 -4.84 -43.30 -5.60
CA VAL A 18 -3.72 -42.90 -4.73
C VAL A 18 -2.77 -41.95 -5.46
N GLY A 19 -2.46 -42.21 -6.73
CA GLY A 19 -1.64 -41.30 -7.55
C GLY A 19 -2.26 -39.92 -7.76
N LEU A 20 -3.58 -39.85 -7.92
CA LEU A 20 -4.33 -38.59 -8.05
C LEU A 20 -4.32 -37.79 -6.73
N VAL A 21 -4.46 -38.45 -5.58
CA VAL A 21 -4.41 -37.80 -4.25
C VAL A 21 -3.01 -37.26 -3.93
N VAL A 22 -1.94 -37.96 -4.34
CA VAL A 22 -0.55 -37.52 -4.13
C VAL A 22 -0.14 -36.37 -5.06
N ALA A 23 -0.81 -36.19 -6.21
CA ALA A 23 -0.56 -35.07 -7.12
C ALA A 23 -1.26 -33.75 -6.72
N LEU A 24 -2.18 -33.79 -5.74
CA LEU A 24 -3.00 -32.64 -5.32
C LEU A 24 -2.42 -31.70 -4.24
N PRO A 25 -1.30 -31.95 -3.52
CA PRO A 25 -0.78 -30.97 -2.57
C PRO A 25 0.11 -29.87 -3.19
N GLY A 26 0.37 -29.89 -4.51
CA GLY A 26 1.30 -28.96 -5.17
C GLY A 26 0.70 -27.67 -5.74
N GLY A 27 -0.62 -27.49 -5.68
CA GLY A 27 -1.35 -26.54 -6.51
C GLY A 27 -1.84 -25.26 -5.81
N CYS A 28 -1.09 -24.71 -4.87
CA CYS A 28 -1.17 -23.30 -4.44
C CYS A 28 0.01 -23.04 -3.49
N ARG A 29 1.15 -22.58 -4.01
CA ARG A 29 2.08 -21.83 -3.17
C ARG A 29 1.38 -20.52 -2.85
N SER A 30 0.74 -20.43 -1.67
CA SER A 30 0.57 -19.12 -1.04
C SER A 30 1.95 -18.47 -1.06
N GLY A 31 2.10 -17.33 -1.72
CA GLY A 31 3.33 -16.56 -1.62
C GLY A 31 3.67 -16.43 -0.14
N GLU A 32 4.96 -16.55 0.20
CA GLU A 32 5.45 -16.27 1.56
C GLU A 32 4.75 -15.01 2.07
N PRO A 33 4.22 -15.00 3.31
CA PRO A 33 3.68 -13.78 3.88
C PRO A 33 4.69 -12.67 3.65
N LEU A 34 4.30 -11.64 2.89
CA LEU A 34 5.14 -10.46 2.79
C LEU A 34 5.30 -9.97 4.23
N GLU A 35 6.53 -10.02 4.75
CA GLU A 35 6.86 -9.42 6.03
C GLU A 35 6.18 -8.06 6.08
N PRO A 36 5.36 -7.77 7.12
CA PRO A 36 4.64 -6.51 7.18
C PRO A 36 5.66 -5.40 7.04
N ARG A 37 5.64 -4.71 5.89
CA ARG A 37 6.58 -3.63 5.64
C ARG A 37 6.31 -2.59 6.70
N LYS A 38 7.35 -2.25 7.46
CA LYS A 38 7.28 -1.11 8.37
C LYS A 38 6.90 0.12 7.55
N PRO A 39 5.98 0.97 8.05
CA PRO A 39 5.63 2.21 7.38
C PRO A 39 6.90 3.01 7.07
N VAL A 40 6.95 3.62 5.88
CA VAL A 40 8.07 4.49 5.52
C VAL A 40 7.86 5.85 6.18
N ALA A 41 8.82 6.27 7.01
CA ALA A 41 8.77 7.58 7.64
C ALA A 41 9.08 8.69 6.62
N ILE A 42 8.19 9.67 6.50
CA ILE A 42 8.20 10.70 5.44
C ILE A 42 8.06 12.09 6.04
N ILE A 43 8.90 13.02 5.57
CA ILE A 43 8.64 14.46 5.64
C ILE A 43 8.18 14.87 4.24
N PHE A 44 6.99 15.45 4.15
CA PHE A 44 6.42 15.88 2.88
C PHE A 44 6.71 17.36 2.64
N ASP A 45 7.62 17.65 1.70
CA ASP A 45 7.99 19.00 1.27
C ASP A 45 7.40 19.26 -0.12
N THR A 46 6.66 20.35 -0.26
CA THR A 46 5.82 20.70 -1.41
C THR A 46 5.91 22.21 -1.67
N ASP A 47 5.54 22.72 -2.84
CA ASP A 47 5.37 24.15 -3.09
C ASP A 47 3.92 24.63 -2.98
N MET A 48 3.07 23.88 -2.25
CA MET A 48 1.65 24.13 -1.94
C MET A 48 1.17 25.52 -2.39
N GLY A 49 0.66 25.56 -3.62
CA GLY A 49 0.39 26.81 -4.32
C GLY A 49 -1.07 26.99 -4.71
N THR A 50 -1.27 27.43 -5.94
CA THR A 50 -2.59 27.73 -6.51
C THR A 50 -3.15 26.59 -7.36
N ASP A 51 -2.30 25.66 -7.79
CA ASP A 51 -2.67 24.41 -8.44
C ASP A 51 -3.01 23.31 -7.43
N VAL A 52 -3.43 22.16 -7.97
CA VAL A 52 -4.18 21.13 -7.21
C VAL A 52 -3.38 19.85 -6.98
N ASP A 53 -2.23 19.71 -7.62
CA ASP A 53 -1.42 18.50 -7.60
C ASP A 53 -0.77 18.27 -6.23
N ASP A 54 -0.31 19.32 -5.54
CA ASP A 54 0.21 19.23 -4.17
C ASP A 54 -0.83 18.71 -3.18
N ALA A 55 -2.05 19.24 -3.27
CA ALA A 55 -3.18 18.80 -2.45
C ALA A 55 -3.53 17.33 -2.74
N GLY A 56 -3.49 16.93 -4.01
CA GLY A 56 -3.69 15.56 -4.44
C GLY A 56 -2.59 14.61 -3.93
N ALA A 57 -1.33 15.04 -4.00
CA ALA A 57 -0.19 14.27 -3.51
C ALA A 57 -0.26 14.06 -1.99
N LEU A 58 -0.60 15.11 -1.23
CA LEU A 58 -0.79 15.03 0.21
C LEU A 58 -1.97 14.12 0.59
N ALA A 59 -3.07 14.19 -0.16
CA ALA A 59 -4.21 13.29 0.02
C ALA A 59 -3.84 11.81 -0.19
N ILE A 60 -3.08 11.51 -1.24
CA ILE A 60 -2.58 10.14 -1.50
C ILE A 60 -1.67 9.68 -0.36
N LEU A 61 -0.76 10.54 0.11
CA LEU A 61 0.14 10.23 1.22
C LEU A 61 -0.64 9.91 2.51
N HIS A 62 -1.71 10.65 2.80
CA HIS A 62 -2.57 10.35 3.94
C HIS A 62 -3.27 8.99 3.82
N VAL A 63 -3.78 8.64 2.63
CA VAL A 63 -4.37 7.33 2.38
C VAL A 63 -3.34 6.21 2.57
N MET A 64 -2.12 6.38 2.07
CA MET A 64 -1.03 5.44 2.31
C MET A 64 -0.69 5.31 3.79
N ALA A 65 -0.75 6.41 4.55
CA ALA A 65 -0.56 6.38 5.99
C ALA A 65 -1.69 5.66 6.73
N ASP A 66 -2.94 5.81 6.28
CA ASP A 66 -4.09 5.05 6.81
C ASP A 66 -3.97 3.55 6.52
N GLN A 67 -3.32 3.19 5.41
CA GLN A 67 -3.03 1.80 5.02
C GLN A 67 -1.79 1.22 5.73
N GLY A 68 -1.08 2.02 6.56
CA GLY A 68 0.14 1.60 7.23
C GLY A 68 1.36 1.49 6.30
N GLU A 69 1.30 2.07 5.10
CA GLU A 69 2.41 2.09 4.15
C GLU A 69 3.38 3.27 4.41
N ALA A 70 2.88 4.33 5.04
CA ALA A 70 3.64 5.54 5.36
C ALA A 70 3.41 6.02 6.80
N GLU A 71 4.41 6.68 7.36
CA GLU A 71 4.32 7.45 8.60
C GLU A 71 4.70 8.89 8.29
N VAL A 72 3.70 9.78 8.28
CA VAL A 72 3.93 11.21 8.03
C VAL A 72 4.48 11.85 9.30
N LEU A 73 5.71 12.32 9.25
CA LEU A 73 6.39 12.95 10.38
C LEU A 73 6.16 14.46 10.45
N ALA A 74 6.04 15.11 9.29
CA ALA A 74 5.79 16.53 9.15
C ALA A 74 5.35 16.84 7.71
N THR A 75 4.64 17.95 7.54
CA THR A 75 4.41 18.56 6.23
C THR A 75 5.04 19.94 6.18
N MET A 76 5.50 20.37 5.02
CA MET A 76 6.04 21.72 4.88
C MET A 76 5.89 22.25 3.47
N SER A 77 5.94 23.57 3.34
CA SER A 77 5.98 24.21 2.04
C SER A 77 7.22 25.07 1.80
N ALA A 78 7.86 24.87 0.65
CA ALA A 78 8.92 25.71 0.13
C ALA A 78 8.40 27.05 -0.42
N ASN A 79 7.10 27.14 -0.72
CA ASN A 79 6.46 28.37 -1.17
C ASN A 79 6.31 29.36 0.01
N ARG A 80 6.54 30.64 -0.28
CA ARG A 80 6.48 31.74 0.71
C ARG A 80 5.07 32.32 0.87
N ASN A 81 4.08 31.80 0.14
CA ASN A 81 2.71 32.25 0.26
C ASN A 81 2.22 31.99 1.70
N ARG A 82 1.61 33.02 2.31
CA ARG A 82 1.08 32.96 3.67
C ARG A 82 -0.02 31.90 3.86
N TRP A 83 -0.60 31.41 2.78
CA TRP A 83 -1.68 30.43 2.79
C TRP A 83 -1.20 28.98 2.73
N CYS A 84 0.08 28.70 2.48
CA CYS A 84 0.60 27.34 2.42
C CYS A 84 0.41 26.58 3.74
N ALA A 85 0.85 27.15 4.88
CA ALA A 85 0.69 26.52 6.20
C ALA A 85 -0.80 26.28 6.54
N PRO A 86 -1.69 27.28 6.43
CA PRO A 86 -3.11 27.06 6.65
C PRO A 86 -3.74 26.00 5.73
N ALA A 87 -3.31 25.90 4.46
CA ALA A 87 -3.79 24.88 3.55
C ALA A 87 -3.34 23.48 3.97
N LEU A 88 -2.05 23.32 4.30
CA LEU A 88 -1.51 22.09 4.86
C LEU A 88 -2.23 21.68 6.14
N ASP A 89 -2.47 22.63 7.05
CA ASP A 89 -3.18 22.40 8.32
C ASP A 89 -4.61 21.91 8.09
N ALA A 90 -5.34 22.55 7.17
CA ALA A 90 -6.69 22.16 6.82
C ALA A 90 -6.75 20.73 6.26
N ILE A 91 -5.83 20.37 5.35
CA ILE A 91 -5.77 19.03 4.76
C ILE A 91 -5.36 17.99 5.81
N ASN A 92 -4.29 18.25 6.57
CA ASN A 92 -3.83 17.37 7.65
C ASN A 92 -4.94 17.10 8.67
N THR A 93 -5.66 18.15 9.07
CA THR A 93 -6.80 18.08 10.00
C THR A 93 -7.94 17.26 9.41
N TYR A 94 -8.27 17.46 8.13
CA TYR A 94 -9.30 16.67 7.44
C TYR A 94 -8.99 15.16 7.47
N TYR A 95 -7.71 14.78 7.32
CA TYR A 95 -7.25 13.39 7.43
C TYR A 95 -6.92 12.92 8.86
N GLY A 96 -7.41 13.64 9.88
CA GLY A 96 -7.29 13.24 11.28
C GLY A 96 -5.89 13.37 11.89
N ARG A 97 -5.02 14.20 11.29
CA ARG A 97 -3.61 14.39 11.70
C ARG A 97 -3.30 15.86 12.00
N ALA A 98 -4.17 16.52 12.74
CA ALA A 98 -4.07 17.95 13.08
C ALA A 98 -2.81 18.34 13.87
N ASP A 99 -2.20 17.38 14.59
CA ASP A 99 -1.00 17.64 15.39
C ASP A 99 0.31 17.52 14.61
N LEU A 100 0.25 17.30 13.29
CA LEU A 100 1.46 17.21 12.47
C LEU A 100 2.23 18.53 12.50
N PRO A 101 3.57 18.49 12.73
CA PRO A 101 4.40 19.67 12.57
C PRO A 101 4.30 20.23 11.14
N ILE A 102 4.09 21.55 11.04
CA ILE A 102 4.03 22.26 9.75
C ILE A 102 5.18 23.25 9.64
N GLY A 103 5.94 23.14 8.55
CA GLY A 103 6.96 24.12 8.16
C GLY A 103 6.51 25.02 7.02
N CYS A 104 6.93 26.28 7.02
CA CYS A 104 6.79 27.16 5.84
C CYS A 104 8.05 27.96 5.62
N SER A 105 8.38 28.16 4.35
CA SER A 105 9.50 28.99 3.98
C SER A 105 9.23 30.48 4.26
N ARG A 106 10.25 31.16 4.78
CA ARG A 106 10.25 32.63 4.94
C ARG A 106 10.84 33.35 3.75
N THR A 107 11.43 32.61 2.82
CA THR A 107 12.22 33.12 1.68
C THR A 107 11.93 32.27 0.46
N GLY A 108 11.85 32.86 -0.73
CA GLY A 108 11.57 32.08 -1.92
C GLY A 108 11.19 32.95 -3.11
N PRO A 109 10.87 32.32 -4.26
CA PRO A 109 10.32 33.01 -5.42
C PRO A 109 9.01 33.74 -5.07
N ASP A 110 8.52 34.59 -5.97
CA ASP A 110 7.28 35.33 -5.74
C ASP A 110 6.14 34.36 -5.40
N PRO A 111 5.27 34.72 -4.44
CA PRO A 111 4.21 33.82 -4.01
C PRO A 111 3.21 33.73 -5.15
N GLU A 112 2.99 32.51 -5.62
CA GLU A 112 1.84 32.18 -6.48
C GLU A 112 0.53 32.32 -5.71
#